data_AF-A0A6A3HDN3-F1
#
_entry.id   AF-A0A6A3HDN3-F1
#
_cell.length_a   1.000
_cell.length_b   1.000
_cell.length_c   1.000
_cell.angle_alpha   90.00
_cell.angle_beta   90.00
_cell.angle_gamma   90.00
#
_symmetry.space_group_name_H-M   'P 1'
#
loop_
_entity.id
_entity.type
_entity.pdbx_description
1 polymer ?
#
loop_
_entity_poly.entity_id
_entity_poly.type
_entity_poly.pdbx_seq_one_letter_code
_entity_poly.pdbx_strand_id
1 'polypeptide(L)'
;MQVLRDMTNPTQSFGAFTSSLIGGYVGDGLIRDSPLVQDVLGGDTTPRDYVLFLESETKTSTQNCSDVPLFTADLYNYGFLTHGYMEIVNDTSYNISILNELELVVVVVDCSFTPLKKGDRSAVRVFSLVRSIDDPNDLYLVMTSLSAQDYEIRAHIKFGPALLGMLTVIHDMKEENPEQVYMVAPTYPYQRSLEFEAYEFVRETEGYLELRSIPQDPLTQPVKNLLTTRKRGFFDGDVQSNINYMYTLQNAVDAKTALTNWEWVGLPTTTDAWAWVHGFHFFFGMQTIFSLVVLSIISYRNFRAGKVWLGDPFSSMSTTTLVGRGVLVLISWYIDSFWSVFEWGMSNASVLSNNQEIFIHKELVYADLLVVYLGLVGLLSTAIRERIDPGVAIFLFEIVHVYRYNLLRAVSGVLNEIVSYSNTLFLLGDEWVPPVVYAMSPMDFWSAFQIPTKDVTFIATSFFPRLMLLLTIAHYAMIRKIYRHFYPEDIDTKSGQTADRSGNEKAALAQKGHLTNFEISTGAELQTRFGVISDYKNYVYFKGMKFASADGVYCSGYVIVNSKFLVASKDLLAIVMLKLVRARFTNVYAYEVEGNSVKDTARLVYPDTFTWTDLWHLNVSVLL
;
A
#
# COMPACT_ATOMS: atom_id res chain seq x y z
N MET A 1 2.36 -3.33 11.51
CA MET A 1 2.55 -4.60 12.27
C MET A 1 1.50 -5.68 11.91
N GLN A 2 0.69 -5.48 10.88
CA GLN A 2 -0.43 -6.38 10.51
C GLN A 2 0.06 -7.73 9.96
N VAL A 3 1.07 -7.71 9.09
CA VAL A 3 1.67 -8.91 8.47
C VAL A 3 2.22 -9.90 9.51
N LEU A 4 2.94 -9.40 10.53
CA LEU A 4 3.52 -10.24 11.58
C LEU A 4 2.47 -10.85 12.54
N ARG A 5 1.23 -10.35 12.49
CA ARG A 5 0.12 -10.79 13.35
C ARG A 5 -0.86 -11.67 12.60
N ASP A 6 -0.58 -12.01 11.35
CA ASP A 6 -1.48 -12.77 10.47
C ASP A 6 -2.89 -12.18 10.44
N MET A 7 -2.97 -10.84 10.44
CA MET A 7 -4.25 -10.15 10.40
C MET A 7 -4.83 -10.26 9.00
N THR A 8 -6.08 -10.68 8.90
CA THR A 8 -6.85 -10.60 7.66
C THR A 8 -6.85 -9.16 7.14
N ASN A 9 -6.78 -9.00 5.81
CA ASN A 9 -6.89 -7.69 5.22
C ASN A 9 -8.23 -7.03 5.63
N PRO A 10 -8.23 -5.72 5.93
CA PRO A 10 -9.46 -5.06 6.35
C PRO A 10 -10.43 -4.98 5.16
N THR A 11 -11.72 -5.20 5.43
CA THR A 11 -12.78 -4.83 4.48
C THR A 11 -12.70 -3.33 4.19
N GLN A 12 -12.74 -2.97 2.91
CA GLN A 12 -12.69 -1.58 2.46
C GLN A 12 -14.00 -1.20 1.76
N SER A 13 -14.37 0.07 1.90
CA SER A 13 -15.42 0.67 1.06
C SER A 13 -14.78 1.16 -0.23
N PHE A 14 -15.34 0.76 -1.36
CA PHE A 14 -14.92 1.19 -2.69
C PHE A 14 -15.82 2.31 -3.25
N GLY A 15 -16.56 2.96 -2.34
CA GLY A 15 -17.54 3.99 -2.66
C GLY A 15 -18.94 3.42 -2.89
N ALA A 16 -19.87 4.31 -3.18
CA ALA A 16 -21.24 3.95 -3.48
C ALA A 16 -21.67 4.50 -4.83
N PHE A 17 -22.45 3.71 -5.57
CA PHE A 17 -23.11 4.20 -6.77
C PHE A 17 -24.42 4.87 -6.40
N THR A 18 -24.47 6.18 -6.60
CA THR A 18 -25.63 6.98 -6.21
C THR A 18 -26.49 7.36 -7.41
N SER A 19 -27.80 7.45 -7.17
CA SER A 19 -28.86 7.98 -8.05
C SER A 19 -29.59 9.07 -7.27
N SER A 20 -29.33 10.33 -7.58
CA SER A 20 -29.77 11.46 -6.76
C SER A 20 -31.10 12.07 -7.17
N LEU A 21 -31.55 11.88 -8.41
CA LEU A 21 -32.77 12.51 -8.93
C LEU A 21 -34.01 11.67 -8.65
N ILE A 22 -33.92 10.34 -8.80
CA ILE A 22 -35.08 9.45 -8.68
C ILE A 22 -35.83 9.64 -7.36
N GLY A 23 -35.10 9.84 -6.26
CA GLY A 23 -35.68 10.05 -4.92
C GLY A 23 -36.62 11.25 -4.83
N GLY A 24 -36.35 12.34 -5.58
CA GLY A 24 -37.23 13.50 -5.64
C GLY A 24 -38.47 13.25 -6.51
N TYR A 25 -38.30 12.53 -7.62
CA TYR A 25 -39.38 12.21 -8.55
C TYR A 25 -40.39 11.20 -7.98
N VAL A 26 -39.96 10.28 -7.12
CA VAL A 26 -40.84 9.30 -6.47
C VAL A 26 -41.53 9.86 -5.22
N GLY A 27 -40.97 10.92 -4.62
CA GLY A 27 -41.50 11.53 -3.40
C GLY A 27 -41.32 10.68 -2.15
N ASP A 28 -42.13 10.94 -1.12
CA ASP A 28 -42.05 10.28 0.19
C ASP A 28 -43.33 9.48 0.54
N GLY A 29 -44.15 9.08 -0.45
CA GLY A 29 -45.39 8.33 -0.24
C GLY A 29 -45.66 7.27 -1.31
N LEU A 30 -46.95 7.01 -1.58
CA LEU A 30 -47.38 6.07 -2.62
C LEU A 30 -46.82 6.46 -4.00
N ILE A 31 -46.35 5.47 -4.76
CA ILE A 31 -45.80 5.70 -6.10
C ILE A 31 -46.83 6.37 -7.03
N ARG A 32 -48.13 6.04 -6.87
CA ARG A 32 -49.22 6.69 -7.61
C ARG A 32 -49.25 8.21 -7.44
N ASP A 33 -49.00 8.71 -6.24
CA ASP A 33 -49.10 10.12 -5.91
C ASP A 33 -47.79 10.88 -6.15
N SER A 34 -46.78 10.19 -6.68
CA SER A 34 -45.46 10.76 -6.92
C SER A 34 -45.45 11.83 -8.02
N PRO A 35 -44.54 12.83 -7.94
CA PRO A 35 -44.30 13.78 -9.03
C PRO A 35 -44.02 13.13 -10.38
N LEU A 36 -43.35 11.97 -10.38
CA LEU A 36 -43.11 11.18 -11.59
C LEU A 36 -44.41 10.81 -12.30
N VAL A 37 -45.43 10.38 -11.55
CA VAL A 37 -46.72 9.97 -12.13
C VAL A 37 -47.60 11.18 -12.40
N GLN A 38 -47.75 12.08 -11.42
CA GLN A 38 -48.70 13.18 -11.49
C GLN A 38 -48.22 14.32 -12.39
N ASP A 39 -46.97 14.75 -12.24
CA ASP A 39 -46.46 15.94 -12.92
C ASP A 39 -45.78 15.61 -14.24
N VAL A 40 -44.97 14.55 -14.28
CA VAL A 40 -44.20 14.18 -15.49
C VAL A 40 -45.06 13.41 -16.49
N LEU A 41 -45.82 12.41 -16.02
CA LEU A 41 -46.70 11.61 -16.88
C LEU A 41 -48.13 12.17 -16.97
N GLY A 42 -48.45 13.23 -16.23
CA GLY A 42 -49.79 13.86 -16.25
C GLY A 42 -50.90 12.94 -15.71
N GLY A 43 -50.56 11.99 -14.84
CA GLY A 43 -51.46 10.95 -14.33
C GLY A 43 -51.79 9.83 -15.32
N ASP A 44 -51.17 9.81 -16.51
CA ASP A 44 -51.40 8.80 -17.53
C ASP A 44 -50.41 7.63 -17.40
N THR A 45 -50.96 6.48 -17.00
CA THR A 45 -50.22 5.22 -16.78
C THR A 45 -50.28 4.26 -17.97
N THR A 46 -50.66 4.73 -19.16
CA THR A 46 -50.60 3.90 -20.37
C THR A 46 -49.16 3.49 -20.71
N PRO A 47 -48.91 2.23 -21.11
CA PRO A 47 -47.59 1.78 -21.52
C PRO A 47 -46.95 2.65 -22.59
N ARG A 48 -45.65 2.93 -22.44
CA ARG A 48 -44.86 3.80 -23.31
C ARG A 48 -43.90 3.00 -24.17
N ASP A 49 -43.56 3.56 -25.33
CA ASP A 49 -42.60 3.03 -26.30
C ASP A 49 -41.24 3.75 -26.25
N TYR A 50 -40.97 4.48 -25.16
CA TYR A 50 -39.76 5.24 -24.93
C TYR A 50 -39.21 5.05 -23.51
N VAL A 51 -37.95 5.44 -23.31
CA VAL A 51 -37.30 5.51 -21.98
C VAL A 51 -37.39 6.96 -21.50
N LEU A 52 -37.72 7.15 -20.23
CA LEU A 52 -37.75 8.46 -19.59
C LEU A 52 -36.41 8.72 -18.87
N PHE A 53 -35.73 9.79 -19.25
CA PHE A 53 -34.47 10.21 -18.67
C PHE A 53 -34.70 11.40 -17.72
N LEU A 54 -34.26 11.26 -16.46
CA LEU A 54 -34.29 12.34 -15.47
C LEU A 54 -32.97 13.12 -15.58
N GLU A 55 -32.99 14.32 -16.16
CA GLU A 55 -31.77 15.10 -16.39
C GLU A 55 -31.45 16.06 -15.23
N SER A 56 -32.48 16.60 -14.59
CA SER A 56 -32.36 17.43 -13.39
C SER A 56 -33.61 17.25 -12.51
N GLU A 57 -33.73 17.99 -11.41
CA GLU A 57 -34.90 17.94 -10.52
C GLU A 57 -36.23 18.32 -11.22
N THR A 58 -36.16 19.01 -12.35
CA THR A 58 -37.36 19.53 -13.06
C THR A 58 -37.35 19.25 -14.56
N LYS A 59 -36.27 18.70 -15.12
CA LYS A 59 -36.11 18.47 -16.55
C LYS A 59 -36.01 16.98 -16.85
N THR A 60 -36.87 16.52 -17.74
CA THR A 60 -36.85 15.16 -18.27
C THR A 60 -36.65 15.16 -19.79
N SER A 61 -36.21 14.03 -20.31
CA SER A 61 -35.95 13.80 -21.73
C SER A 61 -36.43 12.40 -22.12
N THR A 62 -36.77 12.19 -23.39
CA THR A 62 -37.13 10.87 -23.93
C THR A 62 -36.08 10.34 -24.91
N GLN A 63 -35.01 11.10 -25.13
CA GLN A 63 -33.98 10.77 -26.13
C GLN A 63 -32.70 10.26 -25.48
N ASN A 64 -32.16 10.98 -24.51
CA ASN A 64 -30.90 10.67 -23.82
C ASN A 64 -30.72 11.53 -22.56
N CYS A 65 -29.61 11.30 -21.86
CA CYS A 65 -29.08 12.21 -20.86
C CYS A 65 -28.16 13.26 -21.50
N SER A 66 -28.70 14.42 -21.88
CA SER A 66 -27.97 15.40 -22.70
C SER A 66 -26.72 16.01 -22.05
N ASP A 67 -26.70 16.13 -20.73
CA ASP A 67 -25.58 16.69 -19.96
C ASP A 67 -24.52 15.64 -19.55
N VAL A 68 -24.64 14.40 -20.03
CA VAL A 68 -23.72 13.31 -19.70
C VAL A 68 -22.78 13.03 -20.87
N PRO A 69 -21.49 13.41 -20.79
CA PRO A 69 -20.56 13.34 -21.92
C PRO A 69 -20.21 11.92 -22.36
N LEU A 70 -20.29 10.93 -21.46
CA LEU A 70 -19.97 9.51 -21.73
C LEU A 70 -21.23 8.64 -21.81
N PHE A 71 -22.38 9.24 -22.15
CA PHE A 71 -23.65 8.52 -22.25
C PHE A 71 -23.59 7.41 -23.30
N THR A 72 -24.05 6.21 -22.94
CA THR A 72 -24.03 5.04 -23.81
C THR A 72 -25.45 4.71 -24.27
N ALA A 73 -25.83 5.20 -25.45
CA ALA A 73 -27.18 5.03 -25.99
C ALA A 73 -27.56 3.56 -26.23
N ASP A 74 -26.60 2.71 -26.59
CA ASP A 74 -26.84 1.27 -26.80
C ASP A 74 -27.22 0.54 -25.50
N LEU A 75 -26.77 1.04 -24.34
CA LEU A 75 -27.08 0.46 -23.04
C LEU A 75 -28.39 0.97 -22.44
N TYR A 76 -28.76 2.22 -22.74
CA TYR A 76 -29.91 2.90 -22.16
C TYR A 76 -31.03 3.18 -23.17
N ASN A 77 -31.17 2.36 -24.22
CA ASN A 77 -32.28 2.46 -25.16
C ASN A 77 -33.49 1.61 -24.73
N TYR A 78 -34.64 1.95 -25.31
CA TYR A 78 -35.90 1.27 -25.06
C TYR A 78 -35.83 -0.23 -25.31
N GLY A 79 -35.29 -0.65 -26.46
CA GLY A 79 -35.25 -2.07 -26.84
C GLY A 79 -34.46 -2.92 -25.84
N PHE A 80 -33.27 -2.48 -25.45
CA PHE A 80 -32.43 -3.21 -24.50
C PHE A 80 -33.03 -3.24 -23.08
N LEU A 81 -33.47 -2.09 -22.56
CA LEU A 81 -33.97 -2.00 -21.19
C LEU A 81 -35.32 -2.71 -21.00
N THR A 82 -36.24 -2.60 -21.97
CA THR A 82 -37.52 -3.30 -21.89
C THR A 82 -37.36 -4.80 -22.11
N HIS A 83 -36.49 -5.23 -23.03
CA HIS A 83 -36.16 -6.64 -23.17
C HIS A 83 -35.59 -7.22 -21.87
N GLY A 84 -34.64 -6.52 -21.24
CA GLY A 84 -34.10 -6.92 -19.95
C GLY A 84 -35.17 -7.05 -18.85
N TYR A 85 -36.10 -6.09 -18.76
CA TYR A 85 -37.23 -6.19 -17.83
C TYR A 85 -38.12 -7.41 -18.12
N MET A 86 -38.46 -7.66 -19.39
CA MET A 86 -39.31 -8.80 -19.76
C MET A 86 -38.63 -10.15 -19.45
N GLU A 87 -37.33 -10.28 -19.68
CA GLU A 87 -36.56 -11.48 -19.30
C GLU A 87 -36.56 -11.66 -17.78
N ILE A 88 -36.35 -10.58 -17.00
CA ILE A 88 -36.44 -10.64 -15.53
C ILE A 88 -37.81 -11.15 -15.07
N VAL A 89 -38.91 -10.62 -15.62
CA VAL A 89 -40.27 -11.05 -15.26
C VAL A 89 -40.49 -12.51 -15.65
N ASN A 90 -40.16 -12.89 -16.88
CA ASN A 90 -40.35 -14.25 -17.37
C ASN A 90 -39.55 -15.27 -16.55
N ASP A 91 -38.31 -14.92 -16.23
CA ASP A 91 -37.37 -15.86 -15.61
C ASP A 91 -37.52 -15.91 -14.09
N THR A 92 -37.96 -14.84 -13.41
CA THR A 92 -37.97 -14.80 -11.93
C THR A 92 -39.36 -14.81 -11.29
N SER A 93 -40.44 -14.70 -12.07
CA SER A 93 -41.80 -14.63 -11.54
C SER A 93 -42.29 -15.89 -10.82
N TYR A 94 -41.63 -17.04 -11.00
CA TYR A 94 -41.90 -18.24 -10.21
C TYR A 94 -41.58 -18.05 -8.73
N ASN A 95 -40.70 -17.10 -8.41
CA ASN A 95 -40.32 -16.72 -7.04
C ASN A 95 -40.95 -15.37 -6.65
N ILE A 96 -40.90 -14.38 -7.54
CA ILE A 96 -41.42 -13.03 -7.32
C ILE A 96 -42.79 -12.91 -8.00
N SER A 97 -43.81 -13.54 -7.40
CA SER A 97 -45.11 -13.76 -8.06
C SER A 97 -45.81 -12.46 -8.48
N ILE A 98 -45.61 -11.37 -7.73
CA ILE A 98 -46.21 -10.06 -8.02
C ILE A 98 -45.82 -9.55 -9.42
N LEU A 99 -44.64 -9.90 -9.95
CA LEU A 99 -44.21 -9.45 -11.28
C LEU A 99 -45.12 -9.94 -12.41
N ASN A 100 -45.80 -11.08 -12.25
CA ASN A 100 -46.75 -11.59 -13.26
C ASN A 100 -48.09 -10.85 -13.27
N GLU A 101 -48.38 -10.08 -12.22
CA GLU A 101 -49.62 -9.31 -12.07
C GLU A 101 -49.45 -7.84 -12.49
N LEU A 102 -48.25 -7.48 -12.96
CA LEU A 102 -47.85 -6.12 -13.27
C LEU A 102 -47.57 -5.92 -14.77
N GLU A 103 -47.97 -4.78 -15.29
CA GLU A 103 -47.70 -4.31 -16.64
C GLU A 103 -46.71 -3.14 -16.62
N LEU A 104 -45.70 -3.17 -17.48
CA LEU A 104 -44.70 -2.10 -17.61
C LEU A 104 -45.33 -0.84 -18.20
N VAL A 105 -45.26 0.27 -17.44
CA VAL A 105 -45.70 1.60 -17.90
C VAL A 105 -44.56 2.29 -18.64
N VAL A 106 -43.42 2.50 -17.97
CA VAL A 106 -42.25 3.17 -18.56
C VAL A 106 -41.00 2.80 -17.79
N VAL A 107 -39.87 2.69 -18.51
CA VAL A 107 -38.54 2.56 -17.87
C VAL A 107 -37.96 3.95 -17.66
N VAL A 108 -37.49 4.21 -16.44
CA VAL A 108 -36.91 5.48 -16.02
C VAL A 108 -35.41 5.30 -15.74
N VAL A 109 -34.61 6.22 -16.28
CA VAL A 109 -33.16 6.29 -16.11
C VAL A 109 -32.82 7.59 -15.38
N ASP A 110 -32.15 7.47 -14.25
CA ASP A 110 -31.61 8.61 -13.52
C ASP A 110 -30.26 9.03 -14.12
N CYS A 111 -30.21 10.18 -14.81
CA CYS A 111 -28.97 10.67 -15.44
C CYS A 111 -27.91 11.13 -14.44
N SER A 112 -28.24 11.23 -13.15
CA SER A 112 -27.27 11.47 -12.10
C SER A 112 -26.53 10.20 -11.64
N PHE A 113 -26.93 9.02 -12.14
CA PHE A 113 -26.32 7.75 -11.76
C PHE A 113 -24.80 7.76 -11.98
N THR A 114 -24.06 7.50 -10.91
CA THR A 114 -22.60 7.72 -10.92
C THR A 114 -21.81 6.86 -11.94
N PRO A 115 -22.06 5.55 -12.14
CA PRO A 115 -21.48 4.79 -13.26
C PRO A 115 -21.78 5.39 -14.62
N LEU A 116 -23.04 5.81 -14.87
CA LEU A 116 -23.45 6.46 -16.11
C LEU A 116 -22.67 7.76 -16.36
N LYS A 117 -22.48 8.59 -15.33
CA LYS A 117 -21.67 9.82 -15.44
C LYS A 117 -20.19 9.57 -15.70
N LYS A 118 -19.66 8.46 -15.17
CA LYS A 118 -18.26 8.04 -15.34
C LYS A 118 -18.03 7.24 -16.63
N GLY A 119 -19.09 6.86 -17.34
CA GLY A 119 -19.00 5.96 -18.50
C GLY A 119 -18.67 4.51 -18.14
N ASP A 120 -18.90 4.08 -16.90
CA ASP A 120 -18.73 2.67 -16.49
C ASP A 120 -19.95 1.86 -16.96
N ARG A 121 -19.75 1.04 -17.99
CA ARG A 121 -20.80 0.21 -18.62
C ARG A 121 -20.96 -1.16 -17.99
N SER A 122 -20.15 -1.50 -16.98
CA SER A 122 -20.24 -2.79 -16.29
C SER A 122 -21.29 -2.81 -15.18
N ALA A 123 -21.90 -1.66 -14.87
CA ALA A 123 -22.99 -1.53 -13.91
C ALA A 123 -24.12 -0.65 -14.46
N VAL A 124 -25.35 -1.15 -14.35
CA VAL A 124 -26.57 -0.46 -14.78
C VAL A 124 -27.55 -0.39 -13.63
N ARG A 125 -28.26 0.73 -13.51
CA ARG A 125 -29.40 0.86 -12.62
C ARG A 125 -30.53 1.54 -13.36
N VAL A 126 -31.72 0.94 -13.29
CA VAL A 126 -32.94 1.43 -13.93
C VAL A 126 -34.14 1.26 -13.00
N PHE A 127 -35.16 2.08 -13.23
CA PHE A 127 -36.37 2.09 -12.42
C PHE A 127 -37.57 1.89 -13.34
N SER A 128 -38.18 0.72 -13.30
CA SER A 128 -39.37 0.41 -14.09
C SER A 128 -40.62 0.82 -13.32
N LEU A 129 -41.36 1.80 -13.83
CA LEU A 129 -42.70 2.11 -13.34
C LEU A 129 -43.67 1.07 -13.91
N VAL A 130 -44.40 0.40 -13.04
CA VAL A 130 -45.30 -0.69 -13.41
C VAL A 130 -46.63 -0.52 -12.69
N ARG A 131 -47.72 -1.01 -13.30
CA ARG A 131 -49.08 -0.95 -12.72
C ARG A 131 -49.69 -2.33 -12.64
N SER A 132 -50.63 -2.54 -11.71
CA SER A 132 -51.44 -3.76 -11.71
C SER A 132 -52.25 -3.87 -13.00
N ILE A 133 -52.31 -5.09 -13.55
CA ILE A 133 -53.15 -5.44 -14.70
C ILE A 133 -54.64 -5.30 -14.33
N ASP A 134 -54.99 -5.59 -13.08
CA ASP A 134 -56.37 -5.59 -12.58
C ASP A 134 -56.82 -4.19 -12.12
N ASP A 135 -55.94 -3.41 -11.47
CA ASP A 135 -56.20 -2.01 -11.10
C ASP A 135 -55.10 -1.07 -11.63
N PRO A 136 -55.35 -0.34 -12.73
CA PRO A 136 -54.39 0.60 -13.30
C PRO A 136 -53.96 1.77 -12.39
N ASN A 137 -54.61 1.94 -11.23
CA ASN A 137 -54.24 2.91 -10.22
C ASN A 137 -53.24 2.37 -9.19
N ASP A 138 -53.11 1.05 -9.09
CA ASP A 138 -52.16 0.41 -8.19
C ASP A 138 -50.79 0.36 -8.89
N LEU A 139 -49.84 1.14 -8.39
CA LEU A 139 -48.57 1.43 -9.06
C LEU A 139 -47.39 1.06 -8.16
N TYR A 140 -46.39 0.46 -8.79
CA TYR A 140 -45.16 0.04 -8.14
C TYR A 140 -43.97 0.59 -8.91
N LEU A 141 -42.87 0.78 -8.20
CA LEU A 141 -41.57 1.06 -8.78
C LEU A 141 -40.69 -0.18 -8.59
N VAL A 142 -40.27 -0.77 -9.70
CA VAL A 142 -39.36 -1.91 -9.71
C VAL A 142 -37.96 -1.39 -10.03
N MET A 143 -37.13 -1.28 -9.00
CA MET A 143 -35.72 -0.95 -9.17
C MET A 143 -34.94 -2.20 -9.57
N THR A 144 -34.17 -2.10 -10.65
CA THR A 144 -33.23 -3.14 -11.07
C THR A 144 -31.81 -2.58 -11.08
N SER A 145 -30.92 -3.20 -10.29
CA SER A 145 -29.47 -2.94 -10.33
C SER A 145 -28.76 -4.15 -10.91
N LEU A 146 -28.03 -3.96 -12.00
CA LEU A 146 -27.32 -4.99 -12.74
C LEU A 146 -25.81 -4.73 -12.70
N SER A 147 -25.01 -5.76 -12.46
CA SER A 147 -23.55 -5.69 -12.48
C SER A 147 -22.98 -6.93 -13.16
N ALA A 148 -22.12 -6.73 -14.16
CA ALA A 148 -21.32 -7.82 -14.71
C ALA A 148 -20.24 -8.20 -13.68
N GLN A 149 -20.11 -9.49 -13.37
CA GLN A 149 -19.26 -10.03 -12.30
C GLN A 149 -18.67 -11.40 -12.67
N ASP A 150 -17.61 -11.79 -11.98
CA ASP A 150 -17.11 -13.15 -12.01
C ASP A 150 -17.99 -14.03 -11.12
N TYR A 151 -18.33 -15.24 -11.58
CA TYR A 151 -18.99 -16.26 -10.78
C TYR A 151 -18.22 -17.59 -10.75
N GLU A 152 -18.42 -18.34 -9.67
CA GLU A 152 -17.84 -19.67 -9.46
C GLU A 152 -18.87 -20.59 -8.78
N ILE A 153 -18.98 -21.82 -9.30
CA ILE A 153 -19.72 -22.93 -8.69
C ILE A 153 -18.70 -24.03 -8.41
N ARG A 154 -18.06 -23.96 -7.24
CA ARG A 154 -16.92 -24.82 -6.86
C ARG A 154 -17.26 -26.31 -6.91
N ALA A 155 -18.47 -26.68 -6.52
CA ALA A 155 -18.93 -28.09 -6.54
C ALA A 155 -18.96 -28.71 -7.95
N HIS A 156 -19.07 -27.87 -8.99
CA HIS A 156 -19.17 -28.31 -10.39
C HIS A 156 -17.97 -27.87 -11.24
N ILE A 157 -16.95 -27.24 -10.64
CA ILE A 157 -15.79 -26.68 -11.35
C ILE A 157 -16.23 -25.78 -12.53
N LYS A 158 -17.29 -24.99 -12.31
CA LYS A 158 -17.82 -24.04 -13.30
C LYS A 158 -17.48 -22.63 -12.86
N PHE A 159 -16.92 -21.83 -13.77
CA PHE A 159 -16.59 -20.44 -13.53
C PHE A 159 -16.73 -19.63 -14.82
N GLY A 160 -16.82 -18.32 -14.70
CA GLY A 160 -16.89 -17.39 -15.84
C GLY A 160 -17.56 -16.08 -15.45
N PRO A 161 -17.95 -15.26 -16.43
CA PRO A 161 -18.72 -14.06 -16.16
C PRO A 161 -20.20 -14.38 -15.97
N ALA A 162 -20.88 -13.55 -15.18
CA ALA A 162 -22.30 -13.56 -14.94
C ALA A 162 -22.82 -12.12 -14.81
N LEU A 163 -24.11 -11.94 -15.00
CA LEU A 163 -24.81 -10.71 -14.67
C LEU A 163 -25.51 -10.91 -13.32
N LEU A 164 -25.02 -10.22 -12.28
CA LEU A 164 -25.70 -10.13 -10.99
C LEU A 164 -26.77 -9.06 -11.08
N GLY A 165 -28.02 -9.46 -10.91
CA GLY A 165 -29.17 -8.59 -10.75
C GLY A 165 -29.63 -8.50 -9.30
N MET A 166 -30.07 -7.32 -8.91
CA MET A 166 -30.74 -7.05 -7.65
C MET A 166 -32.04 -6.33 -7.95
N LEU A 167 -33.15 -6.94 -7.55
CA LEU A 167 -34.48 -6.40 -7.74
C LEU A 167 -35.00 -5.86 -6.41
N THR A 168 -35.68 -4.73 -6.45
CA THR A 168 -36.45 -4.21 -5.30
C THR A 168 -37.78 -3.68 -5.81
N VAL A 169 -38.88 -4.15 -5.23
CA VAL A 169 -40.24 -3.73 -5.57
C VAL A 169 -40.71 -2.77 -4.49
N ILE A 170 -41.18 -1.57 -4.87
CA ILE A 170 -41.57 -0.52 -3.94
C ILE A 170 -42.96 -0.04 -4.31
N HIS A 171 -43.90 -0.13 -3.36
CA HIS A 171 -45.26 0.38 -3.51
C HIS A 171 -45.44 1.75 -2.80
N ASP A 172 -44.79 1.91 -1.64
CA ASP A 172 -44.78 3.15 -0.85
C ASP A 172 -43.35 3.49 -0.44
N MET A 173 -42.95 4.74 -0.62
CA MET A 173 -41.63 5.24 -0.21
C MET A 173 -41.43 5.27 1.31
N LYS A 174 -42.49 5.06 2.09
CA LYS A 174 -42.44 4.88 3.55
C LYS A 174 -42.17 3.45 3.99
N GLU A 175 -42.05 2.52 3.06
CA GLU A 175 -41.77 1.11 3.35
C GLU A 175 -40.39 0.95 4.00
N GLU A 176 -40.38 0.29 5.15
CA GLU A 176 -39.17 -0.12 5.87
C GLU A 176 -38.79 -1.53 5.42
N ASN A 177 -37.52 -1.75 5.09
CA ASN A 177 -36.98 -3.02 4.60
C ASN A 177 -37.75 -3.57 3.38
N PRO A 178 -37.77 -2.83 2.25
CA PRO A 178 -38.47 -3.27 1.05
C PRO A 178 -37.97 -4.65 0.59
N GLU A 179 -38.84 -5.45 -0.04
CA GLU A 179 -38.46 -6.77 -0.53
C GLU A 179 -37.36 -6.68 -1.58
N GLN A 180 -36.24 -7.38 -1.34
CA GLN A 180 -35.09 -7.41 -2.24
C GLN A 180 -34.75 -8.86 -2.61
N VAL A 181 -34.51 -9.09 -3.91
CA VAL A 181 -34.21 -10.42 -4.43
C VAL A 181 -32.94 -10.36 -5.27
N TYR A 182 -32.07 -11.34 -5.09
CA TYR A 182 -30.92 -11.56 -5.97
C TYR A 182 -31.33 -12.43 -7.14
N MET A 183 -30.82 -12.09 -8.32
CA MET A 183 -30.95 -12.93 -9.51
C MET A 183 -29.60 -12.95 -10.21
N VAL A 184 -29.23 -14.10 -10.77
CA VAL A 184 -27.96 -14.24 -11.48
C VAL A 184 -28.24 -14.88 -12.82
N ALA A 185 -27.69 -14.27 -13.87
CA ALA A 185 -27.66 -14.80 -15.22
C ALA A 185 -26.22 -15.29 -15.51
N PRO A 186 -25.93 -16.60 -15.30
CA PRO A 186 -24.60 -17.14 -15.56
C PRO A 186 -24.26 -17.07 -17.04
N THR A 187 -22.97 -16.97 -17.37
CA THR A 187 -22.46 -16.97 -18.76
C THR A 187 -22.82 -15.76 -19.62
N TYR A 188 -23.49 -14.75 -19.07
CA TYR A 188 -23.54 -13.41 -19.67
C TYR A 188 -22.14 -12.81 -19.82
N PRO A 189 -21.79 -12.12 -20.94
CA PRO A 189 -22.63 -11.74 -22.09
C PRO A 189 -22.63 -12.73 -23.28
N TYR A 190 -22.20 -13.97 -23.08
CA TYR A 190 -22.01 -14.93 -24.19
C TYR A 190 -23.28 -15.64 -24.65
N GLN A 191 -24.43 -15.29 -24.05
CA GLN A 191 -25.75 -15.80 -24.40
C GLN A 191 -26.69 -14.64 -24.72
N ARG A 192 -27.64 -14.88 -25.64
CA ARG A 192 -28.62 -13.86 -26.05
C ARG A 192 -29.79 -13.77 -25.07
N SER A 193 -30.23 -14.90 -24.52
CA SER A 193 -31.15 -14.95 -23.39
C SER A 193 -30.38 -14.65 -22.10
N LEU A 194 -31.00 -13.93 -21.18
CA LEU A 194 -30.37 -13.65 -19.89
C LEU A 194 -30.45 -14.88 -18.97
N GLU A 195 -31.53 -15.68 -19.06
CA GLU A 195 -31.72 -16.91 -18.26
C GLU A 195 -31.46 -16.65 -16.76
N PHE A 196 -32.14 -15.64 -16.20
CA PHE A 196 -31.98 -15.29 -14.79
C PHE A 196 -32.48 -16.43 -13.88
N GLU A 197 -31.64 -16.83 -12.94
CA GLU A 197 -32.02 -17.72 -11.85
C GLU A 197 -32.19 -16.89 -10.57
N ALA A 198 -33.25 -17.11 -9.79
CA ALA A 198 -33.43 -16.44 -8.50
C ALA A 198 -32.49 -17.03 -7.43
N TYR A 199 -31.97 -16.18 -6.55
CA TYR A 199 -31.05 -16.58 -5.48
C TYR A 199 -31.42 -15.92 -4.15
N GLU A 200 -31.13 -16.62 -3.07
CA GLU A 200 -31.09 -16.06 -1.72
C GLU A 200 -29.64 -15.83 -1.26
N PHE A 201 -29.45 -14.78 -0.48
CA PHE A 201 -28.16 -14.50 0.13
C PHE A 201 -27.89 -15.46 1.29
N VAL A 202 -26.71 -16.09 1.30
CA VAL A 202 -26.28 -16.99 2.38
C VAL A 202 -25.32 -16.28 3.32
N ARG A 203 -24.19 -15.80 2.79
CA ARG A 203 -23.15 -15.08 3.53
C ARG A 203 -22.13 -14.44 2.58
N GLU A 204 -21.22 -13.67 3.14
CA GLU A 204 -19.99 -13.26 2.49
C GLU A 204 -18.85 -14.21 2.87
N THR A 205 -17.93 -14.49 1.94
CA THR A 205 -16.75 -15.33 2.18
C THR A 205 -15.58 -14.86 1.31
N GLU A 206 -14.52 -14.35 1.94
CA GLU A 206 -13.25 -13.97 1.29
C GLU A 206 -13.41 -12.96 0.13
N GLY A 207 -14.35 -12.02 0.26
CA GLY A 207 -14.68 -11.03 -0.77
C GLY A 207 -15.66 -11.53 -1.83
N TYR A 208 -16.22 -12.73 -1.68
CA TYR A 208 -17.28 -13.27 -2.53
C TYR A 208 -18.63 -13.21 -1.83
N LEU A 209 -19.67 -12.95 -2.61
CA LEU A 209 -21.06 -13.11 -2.21
C LEU A 209 -21.47 -14.57 -2.45
N GLU A 210 -21.82 -15.30 -1.39
CA GLU A 210 -22.36 -16.67 -1.48
C GLU A 210 -23.88 -16.62 -1.60
N LEU A 211 -24.36 -17.11 -2.74
CA LEU A 211 -25.75 -17.12 -3.14
C LEU A 211 -26.23 -18.56 -3.32
N ARG A 212 -27.44 -18.87 -2.85
CA ARG A 212 -28.09 -20.18 -3.03
C ARG A 212 -29.27 -20.07 -3.98
N SER A 213 -29.28 -20.87 -5.04
CA SER A 213 -30.32 -20.77 -6.09
C SER A 213 -31.67 -21.26 -5.56
N ILE A 214 -32.74 -20.61 -5.98
CA ILE A 214 -34.12 -21.04 -5.75
C ILE A 214 -34.60 -21.70 -7.05
N PRO A 215 -34.70 -23.04 -7.13
CA PRO A 215 -35.10 -23.73 -8.35
C PRO A 215 -36.57 -23.48 -8.69
N GLN A 216 -36.88 -23.37 -9.99
CA GLN A 216 -38.25 -23.23 -10.47
C GLN A 216 -39.07 -24.50 -10.20
N ASP A 217 -38.44 -25.67 -10.37
CA ASP A 217 -39.00 -26.96 -9.97
C ASP A 217 -38.01 -27.70 -9.05
N PRO A 218 -38.23 -27.68 -7.73
CA PRO A 218 -37.37 -28.35 -6.75
C PRO A 218 -37.24 -29.87 -6.94
N LEU A 219 -38.14 -30.51 -7.70
CA LEU A 219 -38.10 -31.95 -7.94
C LEU A 219 -37.16 -32.35 -9.08
N THR A 220 -36.88 -31.44 -10.01
CA THR A 220 -36.08 -31.71 -11.22
C THR A 220 -34.80 -30.89 -11.29
N GLN A 221 -34.75 -29.73 -10.63
CA GLN A 221 -33.60 -28.83 -10.66
C GLN A 221 -32.86 -28.84 -9.31
N PRO A 222 -31.53 -29.09 -9.31
CA PRO A 222 -30.75 -29.09 -8.08
C PRO A 222 -30.50 -27.66 -7.59
N VAL A 223 -30.42 -27.51 -6.26
CA VAL A 223 -29.96 -26.27 -5.62
C VAL A 223 -28.46 -26.09 -5.87
N LYS A 224 -28.08 -24.92 -6.38
CA LYS A 224 -26.71 -24.51 -6.69
C LYS A 224 -26.26 -23.47 -5.66
N ASN A 225 -25.02 -23.61 -5.19
CA ASN A 225 -24.34 -22.56 -4.43
C ASN A 225 -23.36 -21.85 -5.37
N LEU A 226 -23.64 -20.59 -5.64
CA LEU A 226 -22.89 -19.73 -6.53
C LEU A 226 -22.15 -18.67 -5.70
N LEU A 227 -20.86 -18.50 -5.99
CA LEU A 227 -20.05 -17.41 -5.48
C LEU A 227 -19.93 -16.37 -6.57
N THR A 228 -20.20 -15.10 -6.28
CA THR A 228 -20.03 -13.99 -7.22
C THR A 228 -19.23 -12.86 -6.62
N THR A 229 -18.42 -12.18 -7.43
CA THR A 229 -17.64 -11.03 -7.00
C THR A 229 -17.25 -10.19 -8.22
N ARG A 230 -17.07 -8.89 -8.00
CA ARG A 230 -16.49 -8.00 -8.99
C ARG A 230 -14.99 -7.88 -8.69
N LYS A 231 -14.16 -8.50 -9.54
CA LYS A 231 -12.70 -8.46 -9.41
C LYS A 231 -12.16 -7.19 -10.06
N ARG A 232 -11.33 -6.42 -9.36
CA ARG A 232 -10.63 -5.26 -9.92
C ARG A 232 -9.18 -5.22 -9.47
N GLY A 233 -8.27 -5.06 -10.41
CA GLY A 233 -6.85 -5.01 -10.11
C GLY A 233 -6.04 -5.66 -11.22
N PHE A 234 -4.84 -6.08 -10.88
CA PHE A 234 -3.89 -6.55 -11.86
C PHE A 234 -2.98 -7.66 -11.30
N PHE A 235 -2.43 -8.46 -12.20
CA PHE A 235 -1.51 -9.55 -11.87
C PHE A 235 -0.31 -9.59 -12.81
N ASP A 236 0.78 -10.21 -12.35
CA ASP A 236 1.98 -10.46 -13.14
C ASP A 236 2.34 -11.95 -13.13
N GLY A 237 1.92 -12.64 -14.18
CA GLY A 237 1.97 -14.10 -14.28
C GLY A 237 1.17 -14.77 -13.16
N ASP A 238 1.62 -15.95 -12.76
CA ASP A 238 0.92 -16.77 -11.75
C ASP A 238 1.43 -16.53 -10.31
N VAL A 239 2.37 -15.59 -10.12
CA VAL A 239 3.14 -15.45 -8.87
C VAL A 239 2.84 -14.18 -8.09
N GLN A 240 2.28 -13.16 -8.74
CA GLN A 240 2.09 -11.83 -8.17
C GLN A 240 0.74 -11.25 -8.58
N SER A 241 0.01 -10.65 -7.64
CA SER A 241 -1.26 -9.98 -7.93
C SER A 241 -1.65 -8.96 -6.86
N ASN A 242 -2.41 -7.96 -7.28
CA ASN A 242 -3.10 -7.02 -6.40
C ASN A 242 -4.53 -6.87 -6.92
N ILE A 243 -5.46 -7.57 -6.27
CA ILE A 243 -6.84 -7.73 -6.73
C ILE A 243 -7.78 -7.39 -5.57
N ASN A 244 -8.68 -6.45 -5.82
CA ASN A 244 -9.81 -6.14 -4.98
C ASN A 244 -10.99 -7.03 -5.38
N TYR A 245 -11.48 -7.81 -4.42
CA TYR A 245 -12.71 -8.60 -4.55
C TYR A 245 -13.86 -7.81 -3.97
N MET A 246 -14.73 -7.29 -4.83
CA MET A 246 -15.78 -6.35 -4.45
C MET A 246 -17.17 -7.00 -4.54
N TYR A 247 -18.01 -6.74 -3.57
CA TYR A 247 -19.38 -7.23 -3.50
C TYR A 247 -20.31 -6.13 -2.96
N THR A 248 -21.60 -6.40 -3.02
CA THR A 248 -22.64 -5.47 -2.59
C THR A 248 -23.76 -6.26 -1.92
N LEU A 249 -24.31 -5.68 -0.84
CA LEU A 249 -25.32 -6.32 0.00
C LEU A 249 -26.68 -5.64 -0.18
N GLN A 250 -27.73 -6.45 -0.20
CA GLN A 250 -29.12 -6.03 -0.13
C GLN A 250 -29.49 -5.80 1.34
N ASN A 251 -29.08 -4.67 1.90
CA ASN A 251 -29.28 -4.33 3.30
C ASN A 251 -29.88 -2.92 3.50
N ALA A 252 -30.62 -2.42 2.50
CA ALA A 252 -31.25 -1.11 2.63
C ALA A 252 -32.34 -1.15 3.71
N VAL A 253 -32.26 -0.20 4.64
CA VAL A 253 -33.18 -0.10 5.79
C VAL A 253 -34.52 0.51 5.36
N ASP A 254 -34.52 1.32 4.32
CA ASP A 254 -35.69 2.05 3.81
C ASP A 254 -35.67 2.15 2.28
N ALA A 255 -36.85 2.35 1.70
CA ALA A 255 -37.05 2.47 0.25
C ALA A 255 -36.21 3.58 -0.40
N LYS A 256 -36.02 4.72 0.27
CA LYS A 256 -35.26 5.86 -0.26
C LYS A 256 -33.77 5.55 -0.35
N THR A 257 -33.20 4.94 0.68
CA THR A 257 -31.81 4.47 0.69
C THR A 257 -31.60 3.38 -0.37
N ALA A 258 -32.56 2.45 -0.54
CA ALA A 258 -32.49 1.42 -1.56
C ALA A 258 -32.38 2.01 -2.98
N LEU A 259 -33.21 3.01 -3.29
CA LEU A 259 -33.22 3.67 -4.61
C LEU A 259 -31.97 4.52 -4.88
N THR A 260 -31.53 5.26 -3.87
CA THR A 260 -30.55 6.34 -4.06
C THR A 260 -29.11 5.89 -3.84
N ASN A 261 -28.87 4.82 -3.09
CA ASN A 261 -27.53 4.38 -2.70
C ASN A 261 -27.26 2.93 -3.13
N TRP A 262 -26.03 2.65 -3.55
CA TRP A 262 -25.56 1.32 -3.89
C TRP A 262 -24.13 1.14 -3.39
N GLU A 263 -23.99 0.71 -2.15
CA GLU A 263 -22.66 0.61 -1.54
C GLU A 263 -21.89 -0.61 -2.07
N TRP A 264 -20.61 -0.38 -2.40
CA TRP A 264 -19.67 -1.41 -2.77
C TRP A 264 -18.59 -1.53 -1.70
N VAL A 265 -18.47 -2.72 -1.16
CA VAL A 265 -17.46 -3.09 -0.17
C VAL A 265 -16.64 -4.24 -0.74
N GLY A 266 -15.49 -4.52 -0.15
CA GLY A 266 -14.70 -5.64 -0.61
C GLY A 266 -13.44 -5.89 0.19
N LEU A 267 -12.73 -6.93 -0.23
CA LEU A 267 -11.49 -7.37 0.37
C LEU A 267 -10.34 -7.17 -0.63
N PRO A 268 -9.38 -6.27 -0.34
CA PRO A 268 -8.14 -6.23 -1.11
C PRO A 268 -7.32 -7.50 -0.83
N THR A 269 -6.82 -8.13 -1.89
CA THR A 269 -5.93 -9.30 -1.80
C THR A 269 -4.66 -9.02 -2.57
N THR A 270 -3.54 -9.18 -1.88
CA THR A 270 -2.20 -9.03 -2.43
C THR A 270 -1.51 -10.38 -2.37
N THR A 271 -1.03 -10.84 -3.53
CA THR A 271 -0.21 -12.05 -3.65
C THR A 271 1.17 -11.62 -4.08
N ASP A 272 2.17 -12.02 -3.30
CA ASP A 272 3.58 -11.76 -3.61
C ASP A 272 4.39 -12.99 -3.20
N ALA A 273 4.82 -13.77 -4.20
CA ALA A 273 5.63 -14.97 -3.99
C ALA A 273 7.03 -14.68 -3.39
N TRP A 274 7.50 -13.44 -3.45
CA TRP A 274 8.81 -13.01 -2.94
C TRP A 274 8.72 -12.22 -1.63
N ALA A 275 7.52 -12.09 -1.05
CA ALA A 275 7.32 -11.38 0.21
C ALA A 275 8.21 -11.87 1.37
N TRP A 276 8.60 -13.16 1.37
CA TRP A 276 9.50 -13.74 2.38
C TRP A 276 10.88 -13.06 2.41
N VAL A 277 11.31 -12.44 1.30
CA VAL A 277 12.58 -11.74 1.19
C VAL A 277 12.61 -10.49 2.09
N HIS A 278 11.46 -9.88 2.35
CA HIS A 278 11.36 -8.82 3.37
C HIS A 278 11.67 -9.31 4.79
N GLY A 279 11.72 -10.62 5.02
CA GLY A 279 12.23 -11.24 6.25
C GLY A 279 13.67 -10.83 6.59
N PHE A 280 14.47 -10.36 5.63
CA PHE A 280 15.78 -9.75 5.92
C PHE A 280 15.69 -8.56 6.87
N HIS A 281 14.61 -7.77 6.79
CA HIS A 281 14.40 -6.64 7.70
C HIS A 281 14.20 -7.06 9.14
N PHE A 282 13.68 -8.26 9.40
CA PHE A 282 13.58 -8.81 10.75
C PHE A 282 14.98 -8.99 11.37
N PHE A 283 15.92 -9.59 10.62
CA PHE A 283 17.30 -9.75 11.07
C PHE A 283 18.01 -8.41 11.24
N PHE A 284 17.78 -7.47 10.30
CA PHE A 284 18.32 -6.12 10.40
C PHE A 284 17.81 -5.39 11.64
N GLY A 285 16.52 -5.51 11.93
CA GLY A 285 15.87 -4.96 13.11
C GLY A 285 16.40 -5.57 14.40
N MET A 286 16.56 -6.90 14.46
CA MET A 286 17.13 -7.58 15.63
C MET A 286 18.57 -7.13 15.93
N GLN A 287 19.40 -6.98 14.89
CA GLN A 287 20.74 -6.44 15.03
C GLN A 287 20.71 -5.00 15.57
N THR A 288 19.83 -4.15 15.05
CA THR A 288 19.69 -2.76 15.52
C THR A 288 19.21 -2.71 16.98
N ILE A 289 18.22 -3.53 17.36
CA ILE A 289 17.73 -3.64 18.75
C ILE A 289 18.88 -4.06 19.68
N PHE A 290 19.66 -5.07 19.30
CA PHE A 290 20.81 -5.49 20.10
C PHE A 290 21.82 -4.36 20.30
N SER A 291 22.13 -3.60 19.24
CA SER A 291 22.99 -2.42 19.35
C SER A 291 22.42 -1.34 20.28
N LEU A 292 21.11 -1.10 20.25
CA LEU A 292 20.45 -0.17 21.17
C LEU A 292 20.47 -0.66 22.62
N VAL A 293 20.39 -1.97 22.86
CA VAL A 293 20.59 -2.57 24.19
C VAL A 293 22.02 -2.34 24.67
N VAL A 294 23.02 -2.58 23.83
CA VAL A 294 24.43 -2.30 24.14
C VAL A 294 24.64 -0.84 24.51
N LEU A 295 24.10 0.10 23.71
CA LEU A 295 24.15 1.53 24.00
C LEU A 295 23.49 1.85 25.35
N SER A 296 22.30 1.29 25.59
CA SER A 296 21.55 1.52 26.83
C SER A 296 22.30 1.04 28.07
N ILE A 297 22.98 -0.11 28.00
CA ILE A 297 23.83 -0.63 29.08
C ILE A 297 24.97 0.34 29.38
N ILE A 298 25.67 0.83 28.34
CA ILE A 298 26.81 1.74 28.49
C ILE A 298 26.34 3.10 29.04
N SER A 299 25.26 3.66 28.50
CA SER A 299 24.69 4.92 28.97
C SER A 299 24.20 4.82 30.42
N TYR A 300 23.51 3.73 30.77
CA TYR A 300 23.07 3.48 32.15
C TYR A 300 24.23 3.40 33.13
N ARG A 301 25.33 2.72 32.74
CA ARG A 301 26.53 2.62 33.57
C ARG A 301 27.24 3.95 33.77
N ASN A 302 27.37 4.74 32.71
CA ASN A 302 27.93 6.08 32.81
C ASN A 302 27.06 6.97 33.72
N PHE A 303 25.73 6.88 33.58
CA PHE A 303 24.79 7.59 34.44
C PHE A 303 24.96 7.19 35.92
N ARG A 304 25.06 5.89 36.21
CA ARG A 304 25.34 5.36 37.56
C ARG A 304 26.70 5.82 38.11
N ALA A 305 27.66 6.11 37.24
CA ALA A 305 28.96 6.66 37.59
C ALA A 305 28.96 8.21 37.68
N GLY A 306 27.79 8.86 37.61
CA GLY A 306 27.64 10.32 37.71
C GLY A 306 27.99 11.08 36.43
N LYS A 307 28.10 10.39 35.28
CA LYS A 307 28.42 10.98 33.98
C LYS A 307 27.22 10.90 33.04
N VAL A 308 26.80 12.03 32.47
CA VAL A 308 25.79 12.03 31.40
C VAL A 308 26.50 11.78 30.08
N TRP A 309 26.33 10.58 29.52
CA TRP A 309 26.90 10.18 28.24
C TRP A 309 25.88 9.39 27.41
N LEU A 310 25.63 9.85 26.18
CA LEU A 310 24.76 9.20 25.21
C LEU A 310 25.50 9.13 23.88
N GLY A 311 25.95 7.93 23.52
CA GLY A 311 26.65 7.69 22.26
C GLY A 311 25.71 7.54 21.06
N ASP A 312 26.30 7.50 19.87
CA ASP A 312 25.58 7.32 18.60
C ASP A 312 24.86 5.95 18.51
N PRO A 313 23.52 5.91 18.39
CA PRO A 313 22.80 4.64 18.20
C PRO A 313 23.19 3.91 16.90
N PHE A 314 23.76 4.62 15.92
CA PHE A 314 24.16 4.08 14.63
C PHE A 314 25.65 3.71 14.55
N SER A 315 26.46 3.98 15.58
CA SER A 315 27.91 3.68 15.62
C SER A 315 28.28 2.22 15.30
N SER A 316 27.43 1.29 15.71
CA SER A 316 27.58 -0.16 15.48
C SER A 316 27.30 -0.58 14.04
N MET A 317 26.64 0.28 13.26
CA MET A 317 26.33 0.04 11.86
C MET A 317 27.44 0.63 10.99
N SER A 318 28.19 -0.23 10.31
CA SER A 318 29.20 0.25 9.37
C SER A 318 28.57 0.72 8.06
N THR A 319 29.20 1.68 7.38
CA THR A 319 28.83 2.10 6.01
C THR A 319 28.71 0.89 5.09
N THR A 320 29.65 -0.05 5.16
CA THR A 320 29.62 -1.31 4.40
C THR A 320 28.40 -2.15 4.72
N THR A 321 28.02 -2.27 6.01
CA THR A 321 26.80 -2.99 6.42
C THR A 321 25.57 -2.32 5.83
N LEU A 322 25.45 -1.00 5.94
CA LEU A 322 24.29 -0.24 5.47
C LEU A 322 24.13 -0.33 3.94
N VAL A 323 25.23 -0.16 3.20
CA VAL A 323 25.28 -0.31 1.75
C VAL A 323 24.95 -1.75 1.34
N GLY A 324 25.51 -2.75 2.03
CA GLY A 324 25.21 -4.16 1.78
C GLY A 324 23.72 -4.48 1.98
N ARG A 325 23.09 -3.93 3.02
CA ARG A 325 21.64 -4.07 3.24
C ARG A 325 20.84 -3.45 2.08
N GLY A 326 21.21 -2.26 1.63
CA GLY A 326 20.59 -1.62 0.46
C GLY A 326 20.72 -2.45 -0.82
N VAL A 327 21.92 -3.00 -1.08
CA VAL A 327 22.16 -3.88 -2.25
C VAL A 327 21.32 -5.15 -2.18
N LEU A 328 21.17 -5.76 -1.00
CA LEU A 328 20.31 -6.94 -0.83
C LEU A 328 18.84 -6.64 -1.16
N VAL A 329 18.33 -5.48 -0.77
CA VAL A 329 16.98 -5.03 -1.13
C VAL A 329 16.86 -4.74 -2.64
N LEU A 330 17.89 -4.17 -3.27
CA LEU A 330 17.88 -3.99 -4.73
C LEU A 330 17.87 -5.32 -5.47
N ILE A 331 18.61 -6.33 -4.97
CA ILE A 331 18.58 -7.69 -5.51
C ILE A 331 17.19 -8.31 -5.31
N SER A 332 16.54 -8.08 -4.17
CA SER A 332 15.19 -8.60 -3.95
C SER A 332 14.19 -8.00 -4.95
N TRP A 333 14.24 -6.68 -5.18
CA TRP A 333 13.40 -6.04 -6.20
C TRP A 333 13.68 -6.57 -7.60
N TYR A 334 14.93 -6.86 -7.94
CA TYR A 334 15.27 -7.46 -9.24
C TYR A 334 14.69 -8.87 -9.40
N ILE A 335 14.79 -9.71 -8.36
CA ILE A 335 14.25 -11.08 -8.36
C ILE A 335 12.72 -11.05 -8.43
N ASP A 336 12.10 -10.10 -7.74
CA ASP A 336 10.66 -9.82 -7.73
C ASP A 336 10.17 -9.13 -9.02
N SER A 337 11.01 -9.04 -10.07
CA SER A 337 10.69 -8.38 -11.35
C SER A 337 10.16 -6.94 -11.18
N PHE A 338 10.67 -6.24 -10.17
CA PHE A 338 10.28 -4.89 -9.74
C PHE A 338 8.79 -4.75 -9.38
N TRP A 339 8.12 -5.83 -8.98
CA TRP A 339 6.72 -5.83 -8.60
C TRP A 339 6.42 -4.90 -7.43
N SER A 340 7.09 -5.09 -6.28
CA SER A 340 6.83 -4.26 -5.09
C SER A 340 7.14 -2.76 -5.28
N VAL A 341 8.07 -2.43 -6.18
CA VAL A 341 8.35 -1.05 -6.63
C VAL A 341 7.21 -0.49 -7.47
N PHE A 342 6.73 -1.29 -8.43
CA PHE A 342 5.61 -0.94 -9.32
C PHE A 342 4.31 -0.79 -8.55
N GLU A 343 3.99 -1.74 -7.67
CA GLU A 343 2.79 -1.77 -6.84
C GLU A 343 2.71 -0.52 -5.94
N TRP A 344 3.84 -0.13 -5.32
CA TRP A 344 3.91 1.11 -4.55
C TRP A 344 3.74 2.36 -5.41
N GLY A 345 4.34 2.38 -6.61
CA GLY A 345 4.14 3.45 -7.59
C GLY A 345 2.67 3.61 -7.94
N MET A 346 2.01 2.49 -8.26
CA MET A 346 0.59 2.43 -8.59
C MET A 346 -0.31 2.84 -7.43
N SER A 347 0.01 2.44 -6.18
CA SER A 347 -0.72 2.89 -4.98
C SER A 347 -0.67 4.41 -4.77
N ASN A 348 0.47 5.05 -5.06
CA ASN A 348 0.51 6.52 -5.06
C ASN A 348 -0.26 7.10 -6.26
N ALA A 349 -0.15 6.47 -7.42
CA ALA A 349 -0.77 6.93 -8.65
C ALA A 349 -2.29 6.89 -8.58
N SER A 350 -2.89 5.87 -7.98
CA SER A 350 -4.34 5.74 -7.79
C SER A 350 -4.90 6.88 -6.92
N VAL A 351 -4.18 7.26 -5.86
CA VAL A 351 -4.55 8.41 -5.01
C VAL A 351 -4.45 9.73 -5.77
N LEU A 352 -3.48 9.87 -6.67
CA LEU A 352 -3.29 11.09 -7.46
C LEU A 352 -4.28 11.21 -8.63
N SER A 353 -4.64 10.09 -9.26
CA SER A 353 -5.61 10.05 -10.35
C SER A 353 -7.06 9.95 -9.87
N ASN A 354 -7.29 9.74 -8.57
CA ASN A 354 -8.60 9.46 -7.98
C ASN A 354 -9.26 8.19 -8.57
N ASN A 355 -8.44 7.23 -8.97
CA ASN A 355 -8.87 5.87 -9.32
C ASN A 355 -9.02 5.04 -8.05
N GLN A 356 -9.53 3.82 -8.20
CA GLN A 356 -9.67 2.88 -7.10
C GLN A 356 -8.36 2.67 -6.34
N GLU A 357 -8.42 2.71 -5.00
CA GLU A 357 -7.24 2.57 -4.15
C GLU A 357 -6.62 1.17 -4.32
N ILE A 358 -5.29 1.16 -4.46
CA ILE A 358 -4.49 -0.07 -4.53
C ILE A 358 -3.90 -0.29 -3.15
N PHE A 359 -4.33 -1.39 -2.51
CA PHE A 359 -3.91 -1.74 -1.17
C PHE A 359 -2.49 -2.26 -1.18
N ILE A 360 -1.66 -1.75 -0.27
CA ILE A 360 -0.29 -2.22 -0.06
C ILE A 360 0.03 -2.29 1.43
N HIS A 361 0.94 -3.18 1.81
CA HIS A 361 1.52 -3.18 3.15
C HIS A 361 2.59 -2.09 3.27
N LYS A 362 2.13 -0.88 3.61
CA LYS A 362 2.93 0.36 3.62
C LYS A 362 4.23 0.23 4.40
N GLU A 363 4.25 -0.52 5.50
CA GLU A 363 5.43 -0.69 6.35
C GLU A 363 6.55 -1.50 5.68
N LEU A 364 6.21 -2.48 4.84
CA LEU A 364 7.21 -3.30 4.14
C LEU A 364 7.98 -2.44 3.13
N VAL A 365 7.25 -1.75 2.27
CA VAL A 365 7.86 -0.89 1.26
C VAL A 365 8.57 0.31 1.90
N TYR A 366 8.03 0.87 2.98
CA TYR A 366 8.71 1.92 3.75
C TYR A 366 10.10 1.46 4.23
N ALA A 367 10.21 0.24 4.77
CA ALA A 367 11.47 -0.31 5.26
C ALA A 367 12.47 -0.52 4.10
N ASP A 368 12.03 -1.09 2.98
CA ASP A 368 12.85 -1.25 1.78
C ASP A 368 13.40 0.10 1.30
N LEU A 369 12.52 1.09 1.12
CA LEU A 369 12.88 2.42 0.62
C LEU A 369 13.87 3.12 1.55
N LEU A 370 13.66 3.04 2.87
CA LEU A 370 14.55 3.65 3.86
C LEU A 370 15.94 3.01 3.82
N VAL A 371 16.02 1.68 3.76
CA VAL A 371 17.29 0.94 3.73
C VAL A 371 18.08 1.23 2.45
N VAL A 372 17.42 1.24 1.29
CA VAL A 372 18.05 1.62 0.01
C VAL A 372 18.53 3.06 0.05
N TYR A 373 17.70 3.99 0.52
CA TYR A 373 18.07 5.39 0.67
C TYR A 373 19.29 5.58 1.57
N LEU A 374 19.29 4.99 2.78
CA LEU A 374 20.41 5.09 3.71
C LEU A 374 21.69 4.46 3.13
N GLY A 375 21.57 3.37 2.38
CA GLY A 375 22.68 2.79 1.62
C GLY A 375 23.26 3.77 0.59
N LEU A 376 22.40 4.44 -0.20
CA LEU A 376 22.82 5.45 -1.18
C LEU A 376 23.46 6.68 -0.51
N VAL A 377 22.94 7.13 0.63
CA VAL A 377 23.54 8.21 1.43
C VAL A 377 24.91 7.81 1.96
N GLY A 378 25.09 6.55 2.38
CA GLY A 378 26.39 6.01 2.78
C GLY A 378 27.43 6.02 1.65
N LEU A 379 27.02 5.62 0.44
CA LEU A 379 27.86 5.70 -0.76
C LEU A 379 28.22 7.15 -1.11
N LEU A 380 27.23 8.03 -1.11
CA LEU A 380 27.40 9.46 -1.38
C LEU A 380 28.36 10.13 -0.39
N SER A 381 28.20 9.84 0.90
CA SER A 381 29.10 10.30 1.97
C SER A 381 30.55 9.84 1.72
N THR A 382 30.73 8.58 1.32
CA THR A 382 32.05 8.02 1.00
C THR A 382 32.67 8.70 -0.23
N ALA A 383 31.87 8.96 -1.27
CA ALA A 383 32.32 9.61 -2.49
C ALA A 383 32.69 11.09 -2.26
N ILE A 384 31.88 11.84 -1.52
CA ILE A 384 32.13 13.24 -1.19
C ILE A 384 33.24 13.37 -0.12
N ARG A 385 33.54 12.29 0.61
CA ARG A 385 34.44 12.29 1.78
C ARG A 385 33.96 13.25 2.86
N GLU A 386 32.66 13.19 3.18
CA GLU A 386 32.03 14.02 4.20
C GLU A 386 31.03 13.19 5.01
N ARG A 387 31.07 13.28 6.34
CA ARG A 387 30.13 12.56 7.22
C ARG A 387 28.73 13.16 7.09
N ILE A 388 27.72 12.31 7.08
CA ILE A 388 26.32 12.73 7.05
C ILE A 388 25.68 12.27 8.36
N ASP A 389 25.07 13.20 9.09
CA ASP A 389 24.41 12.88 10.34
C ASP A 389 23.18 11.97 10.07
N PRO A 390 23.08 10.79 10.72
CA PRO A 390 21.96 9.88 10.57
C PRO A 390 20.61 10.51 10.90
N GLY A 391 20.56 11.36 11.93
CA GLY A 391 19.36 12.08 12.34
C GLY A 391 18.87 13.00 11.22
N VAL A 392 19.77 13.77 10.61
CA VAL A 392 19.44 14.62 9.44
C VAL A 392 18.95 13.78 8.26
N ALA A 393 19.64 12.68 7.95
CA ALA A 393 19.28 11.83 6.81
C ALA A 393 17.89 11.20 6.97
N ILE A 394 17.59 10.65 8.16
CA ILE A 394 16.30 10.03 8.48
C ILE A 394 15.20 11.10 8.57
N PHE A 395 15.47 12.23 9.23
CA PHE A 395 14.50 13.31 9.34
C PHE A 395 14.06 13.86 7.97
N LEU A 396 15.01 14.06 7.06
CA LEU A 396 14.70 14.48 5.69
C LEU A 396 13.93 13.40 4.91
N PHE A 397 14.25 12.13 5.13
CA PHE A 397 13.47 11.02 4.55
C PHE A 397 12.03 11.04 5.03
N GLU A 398 11.78 11.20 6.34
CA GLU A 398 10.43 11.28 6.89
C GLU A 398 9.64 12.44 6.29
N ILE A 399 10.24 13.64 6.23
CA ILE A 399 9.60 14.81 5.63
C ILE A 399 9.20 14.53 4.19
N VAL A 400 10.12 14.03 3.36
CA VAL A 400 9.85 13.74 1.96
C VAL A 400 8.84 12.60 1.81
N HIS A 401 8.88 11.59 2.69
CA HIS A 401 7.94 10.48 2.67
C HIS A 401 6.52 10.96 2.98
N VAL A 402 6.34 11.79 4.00
CA VAL A 402 5.05 12.37 4.41
C VAL A 402 4.52 13.32 3.34
N TYR A 403 5.36 14.22 2.82
CA TYR A 403 4.96 15.22 1.82
C TYR A 403 5.06 14.76 0.36
N ARG A 404 5.24 13.46 0.11
CA ARG A 404 5.47 12.91 -1.24
C ARG A 404 4.40 13.30 -2.25
N TYR A 405 3.12 13.34 -1.87
CA TYR A 405 2.04 13.72 -2.80
C TYR A 405 2.11 15.19 -3.20
N ASN A 406 2.50 16.07 -2.28
CA ASN A 406 2.70 17.49 -2.58
C ASN A 406 3.86 17.68 -3.55
N LEU A 407 4.95 16.92 -3.37
CA LEU A 407 6.10 16.95 -4.27
C LEU A 407 5.76 16.42 -5.68
N LEU A 408 4.98 15.35 -5.77
CA LEU A 408 4.50 14.81 -7.05
C LEU A 408 3.56 15.81 -7.76
N ARG A 409 2.68 16.49 -7.02
CA ARG A 409 1.78 17.52 -7.57
C ARG A 409 2.50 18.82 -7.95
N ALA A 410 3.66 19.11 -7.37
CA ALA A 410 4.39 20.35 -7.61
C ALA A 410 4.96 20.45 -9.03
N VAL A 411 5.19 19.32 -9.70
CA VAL A 411 5.75 19.27 -11.06
C VAL A 411 4.71 18.68 -12.01
N SER A 412 4.10 19.54 -12.84
CA SER A 412 3.02 19.16 -13.74
C SER A 412 3.39 18.02 -14.69
N GLY A 413 4.62 18.01 -15.23
CA GLY A 413 5.08 16.92 -16.09
C GLY A 413 5.12 15.55 -15.39
N VAL A 414 5.54 15.51 -14.13
CA VAL A 414 5.58 14.28 -13.31
C VAL A 414 4.16 13.84 -12.97
N LEU A 415 3.31 14.77 -12.55
CA LEU A 415 1.91 14.48 -12.23
C LEU A 415 1.15 13.92 -13.44
N ASN A 416 1.32 14.55 -14.62
CA ASN A 416 0.64 14.13 -15.84
C ASN A 416 1.04 12.72 -16.26
N GLU A 417 2.33 12.38 -16.18
CA GLU A 417 2.82 11.03 -16.49
C GLU A 417 2.19 9.97 -15.57
N ILE A 418 2.23 10.22 -14.24
CA ILE A 418 1.70 9.29 -13.24
C ILE A 418 0.19 9.10 -13.40
N VAL A 419 -0.55 10.21 -13.57
CA VAL A 419 -2.01 10.16 -13.73
C VAL A 419 -2.40 9.52 -15.06
N SER A 420 -1.69 9.84 -16.16
CA SER A 420 -1.95 9.24 -17.47
C SER A 420 -1.73 7.74 -17.43
N TYR A 421 -0.60 7.28 -16.89
CA TYR A 421 -0.30 5.86 -16.77
C TYR A 421 -1.33 5.14 -15.89
N SER A 422 -1.68 5.71 -14.74
CA SER A 422 -2.71 5.16 -13.84
C SER A 422 -4.07 5.01 -14.53
N ASN A 423 -4.49 6.03 -15.30
CA ASN A 423 -5.75 5.99 -16.04
C ASN A 423 -5.73 4.96 -17.17
N THR A 424 -4.66 4.92 -17.96
CA THR A 424 -4.50 3.93 -19.04
C THR A 424 -4.50 2.51 -18.48
N LEU A 425 -3.74 2.26 -17.41
CA LEU A 425 -3.67 0.94 -16.80
C LEU A 425 -5.02 0.55 -16.18
N PHE A 426 -5.71 1.47 -15.51
CA PHE A 426 -7.03 1.22 -14.96
C PHE A 426 -8.01 0.75 -16.05
N LEU A 427 -8.02 1.41 -17.21
CA LEU A 427 -8.88 1.06 -18.34
C LEU A 427 -8.56 -0.30 -18.97
N LEU A 428 -7.39 -0.91 -18.73
CA LEU A 428 -7.10 -2.24 -19.26
C LEU A 428 -7.94 -3.36 -18.63
N GLY A 429 -8.55 -3.10 -17.48
CA GLY A 429 -9.48 -4.06 -16.88
C GLY A 429 -10.83 -4.10 -17.59
N ASP A 430 -11.14 -3.09 -18.40
CA ASP A 430 -12.25 -3.12 -19.36
C ASP A 430 -11.80 -3.86 -20.61
N GLU A 431 -12.19 -5.14 -20.73
CA GLU A 431 -11.70 -6.01 -21.78
C GLU A 431 -12.29 -5.62 -23.14
N TRP A 432 -11.47 -5.67 -24.20
CA TRP A 432 -11.96 -5.37 -25.55
C TRP A 432 -13.02 -6.39 -25.97
N VAL A 433 -14.25 -5.90 -26.19
CA VAL A 433 -15.38 -6.73 -26.61
C VAL A 433 -15.45 -6.80 -28.14
N PRO A 434 -15.39 -7.99 -28.76
CA PRO A 434 -15.59 -8.14 -30.20
C PRO A 434 -17.00 -7.66 -30.62
N PRO A 435 -17.18 -7.09 -31.83
CA PRO A 435 -18.48 -6.58 -32.27
C PRO A 435 -19.64 -7.58 -32.19
N VAL A 436 -19.35 -8.87 -32.35
CA VAL A 436 -20.36 -9.95 -32.25
C VAL A 436 -20.86 -10.12 -30.81
N VAL A 437 -19.98 -9.97 -29.81
CA VAL A 437 -20.34 -10.02 -28.39
C VAL A 437 -20.99 -8.71 -27.96
N TYR A 438 -20.49 -7.57 -28.45
CA TYR A 438 -21.09 -6.25 -28.21
C TYR A 438 -22.54 -6.19 -28.74
N ALA A 439 -22.82 -6.83 -29.87
CA ALA A 439 -24.17 -6.95 -30.42
C ALA A 439 -25.11 -7.85 -29.58
N MET A 440 -24.57 -8.70 -28.70
CA MET A 440 -25.36 -9.49 -27.74
C MET A 440 -25.60 -8.72 -26.45
N SER A 441 -24.59 -7.98 -25.98
CA SER A 441 -24.66 -7.18 -24.77
C SER A 441 -23.86 -5.89 -24.93
N PRO A 442 -24.47 -4.72 -24.70
CA PRO A 442 -23.78 -3.43 -24.59
C PRO A 442 -23.14 -3.20 -23.21
N MET A 443 -23.29 -4.12 -22.25
CA MET A 443 -22.59 -4.07 -20.96
C MET A 443 -21.17 -4.61 -21.09
N ASP A 444 -20.22 -3.89 -20.51
CA ASP A 444 -18.82 -4.30 -20.46
C ASP A 444 -18.56 -5.23 -19.28
N PHE A 445 -17.60 -6.13 -19.45
CA PHE A 445 -17.13 -7.01 -18.38
C PHE A 445 -15.77 -6.52 -17.90
N TRP A 446 -15.71 -6.18 -16.62
CA TRP A 446 -14.48 -5.69 -15.99
C TRP A 446 -13.97 -6.72 -15.00
N SER A 447 -12.75 -7.21 -15.21
CA SER A 447 -12.08 -8.14 -14.29
C SER A 447 -10.62 -7.76 -14.04
N ALA A 448 -9.92 -8.58 -13.26
CA ALA A 448 -8.48 -8.43 -13.08
C ALA A 448 -7.74 -8.80 -14.37
N PHE A 449 -6.67 -8.07 -14.69
CA PHE A 449 -5.93 -8.25 -15.95
C PHE A 449 -4.44 -8.45 -15.72
N GLN A 450 -3.79 -9.13 -16.67
CA GLN A 450 -2.33 -9.27 -16.69
C GLN A 450 -1.73 -7.90 -17.04
N ILE A 451 -0.83 -7.38 -16.20
CA ILE A 451 -0.13 -6.14 -16.55
C ILE A 451 0.70 -6.36 -17.83
N PRO A 452 0.72 -5.36 -18.73
CA PRO A 452 1.72 -5.33 -19.78
C PRO A 452 3.12 -5.13 -19.17
N THR A 453 4.12 -5.03 -20.02
CA THR A 453 5.48 -4.70 -19.58
C THR A 453 5.50 -3.41 -18.75
N LYS A 454 6.06 -3.48 -17.54
CA LYS A 454 6.14 -2.35 -16.60
C LYS A 454 6.87 -1.17 -17.24
N ASP A 455 6.24 0.00 -17.22
CA ASP A 455 6.80 1.21 -17.82
C ASP A 455 7.90 1.82 -16.93
N VAL A 456 9.10 1.97 -17.51
CA VAL A 456 10.29 2.48 -16.81
C VAL A 456 10.15 3.98 -16.49
N THR A 457 9.49 4.74 -17.36
CA THR A 457 9.23 6.18 -17.19
C THR A 457 8.27 6.39 -16.01
N PHE A 458 7.21 5.60 -15.93
CA PHE A 458 6.28 5.60 -14.80
C PHE A 458 6.98 5.29 -13.48
N ILE A 459 7.82 4.25 -13.45
CA ILE A 459 8.57 3.90 -12.24
C ILE A 459 9.53 5.05 -11.85
N ALA A 460 10.28 5.60 -12.81
CA ALA A 460 11.21 6.70 -12.55
C ALA A 460 10.50 7.96 -12.01
N THR A 461 9.35 8.33 -12.61
CA THR A 461 8.55 9.48 -12.19
C THR A 461 7.87 9.27 -10.84
N SER A 462 7.39 8.06 -10.54
CA SER A 462 6.84 7.70 -9.22
C SER A 462 7.86 7.87 -8.09
N PHE A 463 9.15 7.70 -8.40
CA PHE A 463 10.26 7.87 -7.46
C PHE A 463 10.86 9.29 -7.44
N PHE A 464 10.29 10.25 -8.17
CA PHE A 464 10.74 11.63 -8.22
C PHE A 464 11.01 12.27 -6.83
N PRO A 465 10.15 12.12 -5.80
CA PRO A 465 10.43 12.67 -4.48
C PRO A 465 11.71 12.12 -3.84
N ARG A 466 12.05 10.85 -4.12
CA ARG A 466 13.25 10.18 -3.58
C ARG A 466 14.50 10.65 -4.32
N LEU A 467 14.40 10.92 -5.62
CA LEU A 467 15.47 11.57 -6.38
C LEU A 467 15.76 12.97 -5.84
N MET A 468 14.71 13.77 -5.56
CA MET A 468 14.86 15.07 -4.93
C MET A 468 15.53 14.98 -3.56
N LEU A 469 15.16 13.99 -2.74
CA LEU A 469 15.79 13.74 -1.45
C LEU A 469 17.29 13.42 -1.55
N LEU A 470 17.70 12.59 -2.51
CA LEU A 470 19.12 12.29 -2.72
C LEU A 470 19.89 13.54 -3.15
N LEU A 471 19.28 14.37 -4.02
CA LEU A 471 19.87 15.65 -4.43
C LEU A 471 20.00 16.62 -3.25
N THR A 472 18.99 16.75 -2.39
CA THR A 472 19.06 17.65 -1.23
C THR A 472 20.15 17.23 -0.24
N ILE A 473 20.30 15.92 0.01
CA ILE A 473 21.40 15.40 0.84
C ILE A 473 22.77 15.64 0.20
N ALA A 474 22.89 15.47 -1.13
CA ALA A 474 24.14 15.77 -1.84
C ALA A 474 24.51 17.25 -1.71
N HIS A 475 23.54 18.16 -1.88
CA HIS A 475 23.76 19.59 -1.67
C HIS A 475 24.15 19.91 -0.22
N TYR A 476 23.47 19.31 0.76
CA TYR A 476 23.83 19.45 2.18
C TYR A 476 25.27 19.02 2.45
N ALA A 477 25.69 17.85 1.95
CA ALA A 477 27.05 17.34 2.12
C ALA A 477 28.08 18.27 1.45
N MET A 478 27.79 18.79 0.26
CA MET A 478 28.66 19.73 -0.45
C MET A 478 28.81 21.07 0.29
N ILE A 479 27.70 21.66 0.76
CA ILE A 479 27.73 22.91 1.55
C ILE A 479 28.56 22.72 2.81
N ARG A 480 28.37 21.61 3.51
CA ARG A 480 29.11 21.28 4.73
C ARG A 480 30.61 21.12 4.47
N LYS A 481 30.97 20.43 3.38
CA LYS A 481 32.36 20.30 2.95
C LYS A 481 33.01 21.65 2.63
N ILE A 482 32.28 22.54 1.95
CA ILE A 482 32.73 23.91 1.68
C ILE A 482 32.90 24.70 2.98
N TYR A 483 31.95 24.60 3.90
CA TYR A 483 32.02 25.27 5.21
C TYR A 483 33.26 24.84 6.00
N ARG A 484 33.52 23.53 6.11
CA ARG A 484 34.72 22.98 6.80
C ARG A 484 36.03 23.36 6.12
N HIS A 485 36.02 23.61 4.81
CA HIS A 485 37.19 24.10 4.10
C HIS A 485 37.54 25.54 4.50
N PHE A 486 36.53 26.41 4.68
CA PHE A 486 36.72 27.81 5.08
C PHE A 486 36.88 28.00 6.59
N TYR A 487 36.27 27.13 7.40
CA TYR A 487 36.32 27.15 8.86
C TYR A 487 36.83 25.79 9.39
N PRO A 488 38.14 25.50 9.26
CA PRO A 488 38.72 24.28 9.82
C PRO A 488 38.60 24.28 11.35
N GLU A 489 38.41 23.10 11.94
CA GLU A 489 38.39 22.95 13.40
C GLU A 489 39.75 23.33 14.02
N ASP A 490 39.73 24.18 15.04
CA ASP A 490 40.94 24.59 15.77
C ASP A 490 41.62 23.37 16.41
N ILE A 491 42.81 23.02 15.92
CA ILE A 491 43.67 22.06 16.58
C ILE A 491 44.27 22.78 17.79
N ASP A 492 43.75 22.48 18.98
CA ASP A 492 44.15 23.07 20.24
C ASP A 492 45.56 22.57 20.66
N THR A 493 46.60 22.94 19.89
CA THR A 493 48.00 22.71 20.25
C THR A 493 48.39 23.68 21.35
N LYS A 494 48.13 23.34 22.62
CA LYS A 494 48.84 23.98 23.73
C LYS A 494 50.31 23.57 23.67
N SER A 495 51.13 24.44 23.08
CA SER A 495 52.57 24.29 22.97
C SER A 495 53.23 24.31 24.36
N GLY A 496 53.53 23.14 24.91
CA GLY A 496 54.60 22.99 25.89
C GLY A 496 55.92 22.90 25.14
N GLN A 497 56.53 24.04 24.81
CA GLN A 497 57.92 24.04 24.33
C GLN A 497 58.82 23.48 25.44
N THR A 498 59.35 22.27 25.22
CA THR A 498 60.59 21.83 25.87
C THR A 498 61.55 21.41 24.76
N ALA A 499 62.71 22.06 24.76
CA ALA A 499 63.75 21.93 23.76
C ALA A 499 64.42 20.55 23.79
N ASP A 500 64.99 20.20 22.62
CA ASP A 500 65.92 19.09 22.34
C ASP A 500 65.40 17.65 22.32
N ARG A 501 64.81 17.27 21.17
CA ARG A 501 64.76 15.86 20.69
C ARG A 501 65.03 15.77 19.18
N SER A 502 65.72 14.71 18.77
CA SER A 502 66.38 14.54 17.46
C SER A 502 65.41 14.41 16.26
N GLY A 503 65.92 14.67 15.05
CA GLY A 503 65.13 14.74 13.79
C GLY A 503 64.42 13.43 13.37
N ASN A 504 64.95 12.26 13.75
CA ASN A 504 64.26 10.97 13.51
C ASN A 504 63.08 10.77 14.46
N GLU A 505 63.17 11.30 15.68
CA GLU A 505 62.06 11.32 16.63
C GLU A 505 60.96 12.27 16.15
N LYS A 506 61.29 13.39 15.49
CA LYS A 506 60.30 14.28 14.86
C LYS A 506 59.53 13.63 13.72
N ALA A 507 60.15 12.80 12.89
CA ALA A 507 59.44 12.08 11.82
C ALA A 507 58.56 10.96 12.38
N ALA A 508 59.07 10.20 13.36
CA ALA A 508 58.30 9.18 14.07
C ALA A 508 57.18 9.77 14.95
N LEU A 509 57.39 10.94 15.58
CA LEU A 509 56.37 11.72 16.32
C LEU A 509 55.43 12.50 15.40
N ALA A 510 55.83 12.83 14.17
CA ALA A 510 54.91 13.39 13.17
C ALA A 510 53.96 12.31 12.66
N GLN A 511 54.45 11.07 12.51
CA GLN A 511 53.63 9.91 12.14
C GLN A 511 52.78 9.39 13.33
N LYS A 512 53.35 9.31 14.55
CA LYS A 512 52.62 9.06 15.82
C LYS A 512 51.74 10.22 16.28
N GLY A 513 52.00 11.45 15.83
CA GLY A 513 51.21 12.63 16.17
C GLY A 513 49.90 12.68 15.40
N HIS A 514 49.81 11.93 14.29
CA HIS A 514 48.63 11.91 13.44
C HIS A 514 47.59 10.84 13.87
N LEU A 515 48.03 9.73 14.48
CA LEU A 515 47.20 8.58 14.87
C LEU A 515 47.39 8.22 16.35
N THR A 516 46.29 7.94 17.06
CA THR A 516 46.25 7.47 18.45
C THR A 516 46.75 6.03 18.57
N ASN A 517 47.22 5.57 19.75
CA ASN A 517 47.60 4.16 19.89
C ASN A 517 46.40 3.23 19.64
N PHE A 518 45.18 3.66 19.99
CA PHE A 518 43.95 2.97 19.60
C PHE A 518 43.85 2.74 18.07
N GLU A 519 44.10 3.77 17.25
CA GLU A 519 44.10 3.67 15.78
C GLU A 519 45.20 2.72 15.28
N ILE A 520 46.37 2.74 15.91
CA ILE A 520 47.51 1.87 15.55
C ILE A 520 47.22 0.40 15.89
N SER A 521 46.71 0.13 17.10
CA SER A 521 46.47 -1.23 17.59
C SER A 521 45.24 -1.89 16.94
N THR A 522 44.20 -1.11 16.63
CA THR A 522 42.95 -1.66 16.06
C THR A 522 42.84 -1.50 14.55
N GLY A 523 43.67 -0.64 13.93
CA GLY A 523 43.56 -0.25 12.53
C GLY A 523 42.33 0.59 12.20
N ALA A 524 41.54 1.01 13.19
CA ALA A 524 40.29 1.74 12.99
C ALA A 524 40.56 3.25 12.96
N GLU A 525 40.57 3.84 11.76
CA GLU A 525 40.83 5.28 11.60
C GLU A 525 39.66 6.14 12.15
N LEU A 526 39.94 7.01 13.12
CA LEU A 526 38.92 7.81 13.82
C LEU A 526 38.51 9.06 13.04
N GLN A 527 39.42 9.66 12.25
CA GLN A 527 39.19 10.93 11.54
C GLN A 527 38.66 10.74 10.10
N THR A 528 39.12 9.71 9.40
CA THR A 528 38.86 9.44 7.97
C THR A 528 37.67 8.51 7.72
N ARG A 529 36.92 8.14 8.77
CA ARG A 529 35.69 7.38 8.62
C ARG A 529 34.60 8.25 7.98
N PHE A 530 34.16 7.88 6.78
CA PHE A 530 33.03 8.46 6.06
C PHE A 530 31.82 7.53 6.12
N GLY A 531 30.62 8.10 6.06
CA GLY A 531 29.37 7.37 6.14
C GLY A 531 28.28 8.17 6.87
N VAL A 532 27.21 7.44 7.15
CA VAL A 532 26.09 7.91 7.97
C VAL A 532 26.48 7.77 9.45
N ILE A 533 27.11 8.81 9.99
CA ILE A 533 27.72 8.83 11.34
C ILE A 533 27.54 10.24 11.92
N SER A 534 27.09 10.34 13.16
CA SER A 534 26.91 11.64 13.82
C SER A 534 28.25 12.35 14.10
N ASP A 535 28.21 13.68 14.21
CA ASP A 535 29.40 14.48 14.52
C ASP A 535 29.74 14.40 16.00
N TYR A 536 30.90 13.81 16.31
CA TYR A 536 31.46 13.78 17.67
C TYR A 536 32.92 14.19 17.68
N LYS A 537 33.38 14.65 18.85
CA LYS A 537 34.80 14.90 19.10
C LYS A 537 35.52 13.55 19.15
N ASN A 538 36.16 13.16 18.06
CA ASN A 538 36.86 11.86 17.98
C ASN A 538 38.11 11.79 18.89
N TYR A 539 38.66 12.95 19.28
CA TYR A 539 39.89 13.04 20.04
C TYR A 539 39.78 13.95 21.26
N VAL A 540 40.58 13.64 22.29
CA VAL A 540 40.84 14.50 23.43
C VAL A 540 42.35 14.68 23.57
N TYR A 541 42.80 15.90 23.84
CA TYR A 541 44.21 16.19 24.06
C TYR A 541 44.50 16.30 25.56
N PHE A 542 45.38 15.43 26.08
CA PHE A 542 45.92 15.57 27.43
C PHE A 542 47.42 15.84 27.36
N LYS A 543 47.88 16.95 27.96
CA LYS A 543 49.31 17.32 28.04
C LYS A 543 50.03 17.29 26.68
N GLY A 544 49.37 17.72 25.60
CA GLY A 544 49.95 17.79 24.26
C GLY A 544 49.96 16.47 23.47
N MET A 545 49.45 15.38 24.03
CA MET A 545 49.28 14.09 23.34
C MET A 545 47.82 13.87 22.90
N LYS A 546 47.63 13.26 21.73
CA LYS A 546 46.33 12.98 21.09
C LYS A 546 45.80 11.62 21.56
N PHE A 547 44.57 11.59 22.09
CA PHE A 547 43.92 10.37 22.60
C PHE A 547 42.56 10.14 21.96
N ALA A 548 42.15 8.87 21.87
CA ALA A 548 40.83 8.52 21.38
C ALA A 548 39.80 8.88 22.47
N SER A 549 38.84 9.74 22.14
CA SER A 549 37.76 10.08 23.06
C SER A 549 36.86 8.86 23.29
N ALA A 550 36.03 8.89 24.34
CA ALA A 550 35.01 7.87 24.52
C ALA A 550 34.09 7.76 23.28
N ASP A 551 33.65 8.91 22.76
CA ASP A 551 32.83 8.95 21.54
C ASP A 551 33.60 8.40 20.33
N GLY A 552 34.89 8.66 20.21
CA GLY A 552 35.74 8.12 19.15
C GLY A 552 35.83 6.60 19.20
N VAL A 553 36.07 6.02 20.38
CA VAL A 553 36.14 4.56 20.57
C VAL A 553 34.80 3.92 20.21
N TYR A 554 33.70 4.46 20.73
CA TYR A 554 32.36 3.93 20.48
C TYR A 554 31.91 4.12 19.03
N CYS A 555 32.09 5.31 18.47
CA CYS A 555 31.79 5.63 17.07
C CYS A 555 32.74 4.95 16.07
N SER A 556 33.83 4.33 16.53
CA SER A 556 34.65 3.41 15.70
C SER A 556 34.13 1.98 15.73
N GLY A 557 33.05 1.72 16.46
CA GLY A 557 32.44 0.40 16.58
C GLY A 557 33.14 -0.49 17.62
N TYR A 558 33.72 0.08 18.68
CA TYR A 558 34.35 -0.68 19.75
C TYR A 558 33.77 -0.34 21.12
N VAL A 559 33.80 -1.33 22.01
CA VAL A 559 33.34 -1.21 23.40
C VAL A 559 34.30 -1.97 24.32
N ILE A 560 34.41 -1.51 25.56
CA ILE A 560 35.28 -2.13 26.56
C ILE A 560 34.44 -3.05 27.45
N VAL A 561 34.78 -4.33 27.45
CA VAL A 561 34.19 -5.38 28.26
C VAL A 561 35.00 -5.53 29.56
N ASN A 562 34.31 -5.33 30.69
CA ASN A 562 34.84 -5.43 32.05
C ASN A 562 36.16 -4.67 32.30
N SER A 563 36.34 -3.51 31.63
CA SER A 563 37.57 -2.70 31.70
C SER A 563 38.87 -3.44 31.34
N LYS A 564 38.77 -4.60 30.66
CA LYS A 564 39.90 -5.51 30.38
C LYS A 564 40.06 -5.84 28.92
N PHE A 565 38.96 -5.88 28.16
CA PHE A 565 38.99 -6.28 26.76
C PHE A 565 38.26 -5.26 25.90
N LEU A 566 38.90 -4.83 24.82
CA LEU A 566 38.29 -4.02 23.78
C LEU A 566 37.76 -4.95 22.69
N VAL A 567 36.47 -4.86 22.42
CA VAL A 567 35.74 -5.76 21.52
C VAL A 567 34.97 -4.92 20.51
N ALA A 568 34.93 -5.38 19.26
CA ALA A 568 34.09 -4.74 18.26
C ALA A 568 32.60 -4.91 18.62
N SER A 569 31.83 -3.82 18.66
CA SER A 569 30.42 -3.83 19.06
C SER A 569 29.56 -4.71 18.15
N LYS A 570 29.89 -4.78 16.85
CA LYS A 570 29.25 -5.67 15.87
C LYS A 570 29.42 -7.15 16.20
N ASP A 571 30.50 -7.54 16.89
CA ASP A 571 30.83 -8.92 17.18
C ASP A 571 30.25 -9.38 18.53
N LEU A 572 29.73 -8.46 19.36
CA LEU A 572 29.13 -8.78 20.66
C LEU A 572 27.96 -9.76 20.54
N LEU A 573 27.09 -9.60 19.52
CA LEU A 573 25.98 -10.53 19.28
C LEU A 573 26.51 -11.93 18.97
N ALA A 574 27.56 -12.03 18.14
CA ALA A 574 28.23 -13.28 17.86
C ALA A 574 28.84 -13.89 19.13
N ILE A 575 29.48 -13.11 20.00
CA ILE A 575 30.04 -13.58 21.28
C ILE A 575 28.94 -14.13 22.20
N VAL A 576 27.79 -13.45 22.31
CA VAL A 576 26.65 -13.93 23.10
C VAL A 576 26.16 -15.27 22.54
N MET A 577 26.04 -15.39 21.22
CA MET A 577 25.60 -16.63 20.56
C MET A 577 26.63 -17.77 20.72
N LEU A 578 27.93 -17.47 20.59
CA LEU A 578 29.03 -18.42 20.85
C LEU A 578 28.94 -18.99 22.27
N LYS A 579 28.59 -18.14 23.25
CA LYS A 579 28.41 -18.52 24.65
C LYS A 579 27.14 -19.34 24.89
N LEU A 580 26.01 -18.98 24.27
CA LEU A 580 24.75 -19.70 24.37
C LEU A 580 24.85 -21.11 23.78
N VAL A 581 25.40 -21.21 22.56
CA VAL A 581 25.52 -22.47 21.81
C VAL A 581 26.70 -23.33 22.31
N ARG A 582 27.63 -22.73 23.06
CA ARG A 582 28.88 -23.36 23.52
C ARG A 582 29.74 -23.93 22.37
N ALA A 583 29.64 -23.35 21.19
CA ALA A 583 30.35 -23.80 20.00
C ALA A 583 30.91 -22.61 19.22
N ARG A 584 32.11 -22.77 18.63
CA ARG A 584 32.76 -21.75 17.79
C ARG A 584 32.31 -21.85 16.35
N PHE A 585 31.28 -21.10 15.97
CA PHE A 585 30.79 -21.02 14.59
C PHE A 585 31.36 -19.83 13.80
N THR A 586 32.02 -18.86 14.46
CA THR A 586 32.69 -17.72 13.81
C THR A 586 33.94 -17.31 14.59
N ASN A 587 34.89 -16.65 13.90
CA ASN A 587 36.13 -16.15 14.49
C ASN A 587 35.95 -14.71 14.93
N VAL A 588 35.92 -14.47 16.24
CA VAL A 588 35.84 -13.13 16.83
C VAL A 588 37.14 -12.82 17.56
N TYR A 589 37.62 -11.58 17.45
CA TYR A 589 38.85 -11.12 18.09
C TYR A 589 38.57 -10.04 19.14
N ALA A 590 39.37 -10.03 20.21
CA ALA A 590 39.34 -9.04 21.27
C ALA A 590 40.76 -8.57 21.59
N TYR A 591 40.93 -7.30 21.91
CA TYR A 591 42.22 -6.72 22.32
C TYR A 591 42.25 -6.56 23.83
N GLU A 592 43.38 -6.84 24.48
CA GLU A 592 43.53 -6.58 25.91
C GLU A 592 43.77 -5.09 26.17
N VAL A 593 43.13 -4.56 27.21
CA VAL A 593 43.27 -3.18 27.67
C VAL A 593 44.01 -3.18 29.01
N GLU A 594 45.18 -2.53 29.06
CA GLU A 594 45.97 -2.33 30.28
C GLU A 594 45.93 -0.86 30.67
N GLY A 595 45.15 -0.55 31.71
CA GLY A 595 44.88 0.82 32.13
C GLY A 595 44.10 1.58 31.06
N ASN A 596 44.76 2.52 30.39
CA ASN A 596 44.19 3.23 29.25
C ASN A 596 44.81 2.78 27.91
N SER A 597 45.84 1.92 27.87
CA SER A 597 46.48 1.50 26.62
C SER A 597 45.89 0.21 26.05
N VAL A 598 45.82 0.11 24.72
CA VAL A 598 45.37 -1.09 24.00
C VAL A 598 46.60 -1.89 23.56
N LYS A 599 46.59 -3.22 23.74
CA LYS A 599 47.65 -4.08 23.19
C LYS A 599 47.51 -4.26 21.68
N ASP A 600 48.63 -4.29 20.97
CA ASP A 600 48.68 -4.50 19.52
C ASP A 600 48.31 -5.93 19.08
N THR A 601 48.28 -6.89 20.01
CA THR A 601 47.96 -8.29 19.70
C THR A 601 46.51 -8.62 19.99
N ALA A 602 45.76 -8.97 18.94
CA ALA A 602 44.40 -9.47 19.05
C ALA A 602 44.36 -10.93 19.55
N ARG A 603 43.44 -11.23 20.47
CA ARG A 603 43.18 -12.57 21.00
C ARG A 603 41.88 -13.12 20.42
N LEU A 604 41.90 -14.39 20.00
CA LEU A 604 40.70 -15.08 19.55
C LEU A 604 39.76 -15.39 20.72
N VAL A 605 38.47 -15.11 20.54
CA VAL A 605 37.41 -15.33 21.54
C VAL A 605 36.85 -16.74 21.43
N TYR A 606 36.75 -17.42 22.58
CA TYR A 606 36.14 -18.74 22.77
C TYR A 606 34.89 -18.63 23.65
N PRO A 607 33.98 -19.63 23.67
CA PRO A 607 32.77 -19.62 24.50
C PRO A 607 33.01 -19.32 26.00
N ASP A 608 34.18 -19.71 26.51
CA ASP A 608 34.58 -19.52 27.91
C ASP A 608 35.42 -18.26 28.15
N THR A 609 35.69 -17.45 27.12
CA THR A 609 36.55 -16.24 27.24
C THR A 609 35.90 -15.14 28.07
N PHE A 610 34.59 -14.96 27.97
CA PHE A 610 33.84 -13.96 28.72
C PHE A 610 32.79 -14.63 29.61
N THR A 611 32.66 -14.20 30.87
CA THR A 611 31.54 -14.59 31.74
C THR A 611 30.27 -13.81 31.40
N TRP A 612 29.10 -14.30 31.83
CA TRP A 612 27.84 -13.54 31.67
C TRP A 612 27.90 -12.18 32.37
N THR A 613 28.58 -12.13 33.51
CA THR A 613 28.86 -10.89 34.22
C THR A 613 29.71 -9.95 33.39
N ASP A 614 30.75 -10.43 32.70
CA ASP A 614 31.60 -9.59 31.84
C ASP A 614 30.81 -8.92 30.72
N LEU A 615 29.90 -9.67 30.07
CA LEU A 615 29.07 -9.16 28.97
C LEU A 615 28.02 -8.11 29.42
N TRP A 616 27.65 -8.10 30.70
CA TRP A 616 26.84 -7.04 31.31
C TRP A 616 27.68 -5.84 31.79
N HIS A 617 29.01 -5.97 31.76
CA HIS A 617 29.99 -4.97 32.17
C HIS A 617 30.59 -4.21 30.97
N LEU A 618 29.73 -3.62 30.15
CA LEU A 618 30.15 -2.80 29.00
C LEU A 618 30.41 -1.35 29.42
N ASN A 619 31.51 -0.77 28.94
CA ASN A 619 31.86 0.62 29.16
C ASN A 619 32.58 1.21 27.94
N VAL A 620 32.73 2.54 27.95
CA VAL A 620 33.52 3.29 26.99
C VAL A 620 34.35 4.31 27.79
N SER A 621 35.66 4.34 27.55
CA SER A 621 36.58 5.27 28.22
C SER A 621 37.59 5.82 27.22
N VAL A 622 38.26 6.91 27.61
CA VAL A 622 39.37 7.47 26.84
C VAL A 622 40.50 6.44 26.81
N LEU A 623 41.00 6.13 25.61
CA LEU A 623 42.12 5.20 25.41
C LEU A 623 43.37 5.97 24.97
N LEU A 624 44.48 5.67 25.64
CA LEU A 624 45.85 6.12 25.38
C LEU A 624 46.39 5.47 24.11
#